data_AF-A0A956X2J6-F1
#
_entry.id   AF-A0A956X2J6-F1
#
_cell.length_a   1.000
_cell.length_b   1.000
_cell.length_c   1.000
_cell.angle_alpha   90.00
_cell.angle_beta   90.00
_cell.angle_gamma   90.00
#
_symmetry.space_group_name_H-M   'P 1'
#
loop_
_entity.id
_entity.type
_entity.pdbx_description
1 polymer ?
#
loop_
_entity_poly.entity_id
_entity_poly.type
_entity_poly.pdbx_seq_one_letter_code
_entity_poly.pdbx_strand_id
1 'polypeptide(L)'
;NKEWTRYRGRNPSRAFLAGEYDKAHAAALRALADVDDADFQLRVHYPDWDPLLAGEVTLERLFHYVKAHFDSHAGQLRQIVAEQQDS
;
A
#
# COMPACT_ATOMS: atom_id res chain seq x y z
N ASN A 1 -5.91 18.26 -0.30
CA ASN A 1 -4.87 17.96 -1.30
C ASN A 1 -3.70 18.96 -1.26
N LYS A 2 -3.12 19.23 -0.07
CA LYS A 2 -1.99 20.18 0.14
C LYS A 2 -0.78 19.55 0.85
N GLU A 3 -0.92 18.33 1.38
CA GLU A 3 0.13 17.65 2.15
C GLU A 3 1.07 16.86 1.25
N TRP A 4 0.53 16.23 0.20
CA TRP A 4 1.30 15.48 -0.81
C TRP A 4 2.27 16.37 -1.62
N THR A 5 1.94 17.65 -1.82
CA THR A 5 2.82 18.61 -2.52
C THR A 5 4.03 19.06 -1.71
N ARG A 6 4.06 18.88 -0.38
CA ARG A 6 5.24 19.19 0.45
C ARG A 6 6.32 18.11 0.39
N TYR A 7 5.93 16.84 0.19
CA TYR A 7 6.89 15.72 0.18
C TYR A 7 7.66 15.59 -1.13
N ARG A 8 7.12 16.09 -2.25
CA ARG A 8 7.78 16.04 -3.56
C ARG A 8 9.08 16.86 -3.63
N GLY A 9 9.28 17.82 -2.71
CA GLY A 9 10.44 18.72 -2.69
C GLY A 9 11.65 18.21 -1.89
N ARG A 10 11.56 17.07 -1.19
CA ARG A 10 12.67 16.52 -0.41
C ARG A 10 12.87 15.08 -0.82
N ASN A 11 14.04 14.75 -1.36
CA ASN A 11 14.46 13.38 -1.59
C ASN A 11 14.37 12.62 -0.25
N PRO A 12 13.34 11.77 -0.03
CA PRO A 12 13.06 11.25 1.29
C PRO A 12 14.16 10.27 1.69
N SER A 13 14.68 10.39 2.92
CA SER A 13 15.70 9.46 3.41
C SER A 13 15.12 8.06 3.57
N ARG A 14 15.98 7.03 3.48
CA ARG A 14 15.56 5.63 3.72
C ARG A 14 14.90 5.45 5.09
N ALA A 15 15.44 6.09 6.12
CA ALA A 15 14.89 6.04 7.48
C ALA A 15 13.51 6.68 7.56
N PHE A 16 13.29 7.79 6.85
CA PHE A 16 11.96 8.41 6.77
C PHE A 16 10.95 7.48 6.09
N LEU A 17 11.31 6.90 4.94
CA LEU A 17 10.43 5.97 4.21
C LEU A 17 10.08 4.73 5.04
N ALA A 18 11.07 4.15 5.74
CA ALA A 18 10.83 3.03 6.65
C ALA A 18 9.86 3.42 7.79
N GLY A 19 10.06 4.60 8.40
CA GLY A 19 9.18 5.09 9.44
C GLY A 19 7.75 5.34 8.99
N GLU A 20 7.54 5.86 7.77
CA GLU A 20 6.19 6.03 7.22
C GLU A 20 5.53 4.69 6.90
N TYR A 21 6.30 3.72 6.40
CA TYR A 21 5.81 2.35 6.21
C TYR A 21 5.36 1.72 7.52
N ASP A 22 6.20 1.75 8.56
CA ASP A 22 5.90 1.14 9.85
C ASP A 22 4.64 1.74 10.49
N LYS A 23 4.46 3.07 10.38
CA LYS A 23 3.26 3.76 10.85
C LYS A 23 2.00 3.29 10.11
N ALA A 24 2.05 3.26 8.78
CA ALA A 24 0.92 2.83 7.96
C ALA A 24 0.58 1.35 8.20
N HIS A 25 1.59 0.49 8.32
CA HIS A 25 1.42 -0.92 8.61
C HIS A 25 0.78 -1.15 9.98
N ALA A 26 1.27 -0.46 11.01
CA ALA A 26 0.68 -0.54 12.35
C ALA A 26 -0.78 -0.05 12.37
N ALA A 27 -1.10 1.01 11.63
CA ALA A 27 -2.48 1.48 11.49
C ALA A 27 -3.38 0.44 10.79
N ALA A 28 -2.88 -0.20 9.72
CA ALA A 28 -3.62 -1.26 9.03
C ALA A 28 -3.87 -2.48 9.94
N LEU A 29 -2.89 -2.89 10.74
CA LEU A 29 -3.07 -3.99 11.71
C LEU A 29 -4.08 -3.66 12.80
N ARG A 30 -4.11 -2.42 13.29
CA ARG A 30 -5.14 -1.97 14.25
C ARG A 30 -6.52 -2.00 13.63
N ALA A 31 -6.66 -1.45 12.42
CA ALA A 31 -7.92 -1.50 11.68
C ALA A 31 -8.37 -2.95 11.45
N LEU A 32 -7.46 -3.86 11.11
CA LEU A 32 -7.79 -5.28 10.93
C LEU A 32 -8.27 -5.93 12.24
N ALA A 33 -7.66 -5.59 13.37
CA ALA A 33 -8.06 -6.12 14.68
C ALA A 33 -9.43 -5.62 15.16
N ASP A 34 -9.88 -4.46 14.65
CA ASP A 34 -11.16 -3.84 14.99
C ASP A 34 -12.31 -4.30 14.08
N VAL A 35 -12.04 -5.11 13.05
CA VAL A 35 -13.05 -5.58 12.07
C VAL A 35 -13.66 -6.89 12.55
N ASP A 36 -14.99 -6.92 12.66
CA ASP A 36 -15.73 -8.15 12.92
C ASP A 36 -15.69 -9.09 11.71
N ASP A 37 -15.67 -10.40 11.95
CA ASP A 37 -15.59 -11.41 10.89
C ASP A 37 -16.72 -11.28 9.85
N ALA A 38 -17.91 -10.87 10.29
CA ALA A 38 -19.06 -10.66 9.42
C ALA A 38 -18.87 -9.48 8.44
N ASP A 39 -18.07 -8.49 8.82
CA ASP A 39 -17.88 -7.26 8.06
C ASP A 39 -16.88 -7.43 6.90
N PHE A 40 -16.08 -8.49 6.90
CA PHE A 40 -15.17 -8.78 5.78
C PHE A 40 -15.87 -8.91 4.43
N GLN A 41 -17.14 -9.32 4.43
CA GLN A 41 -17.97 -9.47 3.23
C GLN A 41 -18.65 -8.18 2.78
N LEU A 42 -18.58 -7.10 3.58
CA LEU A 42 -19.09 -5.79 3.18
C LEU A 42 -18.34 -5.28 1.95
N ARG A 43 -19.08 -4.67 1.04
CA ARG A 43 -18.57 -4.18 -0.24
C ARG A 43 -18.59 -2.66 -0.29
N VAL A 44 -17.56 -2.11 -0.92
CA VAL A 44 -17.50 -0.70 -1.27
C VAL A 44 -17.16 -0.58 -2.76
N HIS A 45 -17.71 0.44 -3.41
CA HIS A 45 -17.29 0.80 -4.74
C HIS A 45 -15.97 1.58 -4.64
N TYR A 46 -14.89 0.99 -5.13
CA TYR A 46 -13.60 1.65 -5.19
C TYR A 46 -13.45 2.38 -6.55
N PRO A 47 -13.03 3.66 -6.54
CA PRO A 47 -12.76 4.41 -7.76
C PRO A 47 -11.73 3.74 -8.68
N ASP A 48 -11.64 4.19 -9.92
CA ASP A 48 -10.70 3.72 -10.94
C ASP A 48 -9.23 4.12 -10.71
N TRP A 49 -8.85 4.39 -9.46
CA TRP A 49 -7.51 4.84 -9.08
C TRP A 49 -6.47 3.72 -9.15
N ASP A 50 -6.88 2.48 -8.85
CA ASP A 50 -6.05 1.30 -9.02
C ASP A 50 -6.85 0.21 -9.78
N PRO A 51 -6.35 -0.26 -10.94
CA PRO A 51 -7.01 -1.32 -11.69
C PRO A 51 -7.28 -2.61 -10.92
N LEU A 52 -6.49 -2.92 -9.89
CA LEU A 52 -6.67 -4.12 -9.04
C LEU A 52 -7.83 -3.99 -8.05
N LEU A 53 -8.28 -2.76 -7.79
CA LEU A 53 -9.38 -2.45 -6.89
C LEU A 53 -10.61 -1.87 -7.60
N ALA A 54 -10.53 -1.50 -8.87
CA ALA A 54 -11.63 -0.86 -9.59
C ALA A 54 -12.94 -1.68 -9.50
N GLY A 55 -14.05 -1.00 -9.18
CA GLY A 55 -15.38 -1.61 -9.07
C GLY A 55 -15.77 -1.98 -7.64
N GLU A 56 -16.59 -3.03 -7.48
CA GLU A 56 -16.94 -3.52 -6.14
C GLU A 56 -15.80 -4.34 -5.52
N VAL A 57 -15.38 -3.94 -4.33
CA VAL A 57 -14.40 -4.67 -3.54
C VAL A 57 -14.92 -4.93 -2.13
N THR A 58 -14.64 -6.13 -1.63
CA THR A 58 -14.89 -6.51 -0.24
C THR A 58 -13.83 -5.93 0.67
N LEU A 59 -14.17 -5.72 1.95
CA LEU A 59 -13.20 -5.31 2.97
C LEU A 59 -12.03 -6.31 3.11
N GLU A 60 -12.30 -7.61 3.02
CA GLU A 60 -11.25 -8.65 2.98
C GLU A 60 -10.23 -8.43 1.86
N ARG A 61 -10.73 -8.18 0.64
CA ARG A 61 -9.90 -7.89 -0.53
C ARG A 61 -9.07 -6.62 -0.36
N LEU A 62 -9.59 -5.60 0.31
CA LEU A 62 -8.82 -4.37 0.60
C LEU A 62 -7.63 -4.66 1.52
N PHE A 63 -7.80 -5.47 2.57
CA PHE A 63 -6.68 -5.86 3.44
C PHE A 63 -5.66 -6.74 2.71
N HIS A 64 -6.11 -7.70 1.89
CA HIS A 64 -5.20 -8.52 1.08
C HIS A 64 -4.44 -7.70 0.03
N TYR A 65 -5.07 -6.68 -0.54
CA TYR A 65 -4.44 -5.82 -1.55
C TYR A 65 -3.19 -5.12 -1.03
N VAL A 66 -3.15 -4.72 0.26
CA VAL A 66 -1.95 -4.10 0.86
C VAL A 66 -0.71 -5.00 0.69
N LYS A 67 -0.87 -6.31 0.92
CA LYS A 67 0.21 -7.28 0.72
C LYS A 67 0.57 -7.44 -0.75
N ALA A 68 -0.43 -7.63 -1.63
CA ALA A 68 -0.20 -7.83 -3.06
C ALA A 68 0.52 -6.64 -3.70
N HIS A 69 0.13 -5.41 -3.31
CA HIS A 69 0.74 -4.18 -3.77
C HIS A 69 2.19 -4.04 -3.29
N PHE A 70 2.46 -4.39 -2.03
CA PHE A 70 3.82 -4.42 -1.50
C PHE A 70 4.71 -5.42 -2.23
N ASP A 71 4.23 -6.65 -2.45
CA ASP A 71 4.98 -7.70 -3.15
C ASP A 71 5.33 -7.27 -4.58
N SER A 72 4.39 -6.62 -5.28
CA SER A 72 4.58 -6.06 -6.62
C SER A 72 5.73 -5.05 -6.65
N HIS A 73 5.72 -4.06 -5.74
CA HIS A 73 6.79 -3.07 -5.65
C HIS A 73 8.13 -3.66 -5.23
N ALA A 74 8.12 -4.61 -4.28
CA ALA A 74 9.34 -5.30 -3.88
C ALA A 74 9.94 -6.09 -5.06
N GLY A 75 9.10 -6.68 -5.93
CA GLY A 75 9.52 -7.32 -7.17
C GLY A 75 10.19 -6.34 -8.14
N GLN A 76 9.54 -5.21 -8.40
CA GLN A 76 10.09 -4.15 -9.26
C GLN A 76 11.43 -3.63 -8.76
N LEU A 77 11.56 -3.38 -7.45
CA LEU A 77 12.82 -2.92 -6.85
C LEU A 77 13.94 -3.95 -6.98
N ARG A 78 13.64 -5.24 -6.78
CA ARG A 78 14.63 -6.32 -6.98
C ARG A 78 15.11 -6.37 -8.43
N GLN A 79 14.20 -6.20 -9.39
CA GLN A 79 14.56 -6.17 -10.80
C GLN A 79 15.49 -4.98 -11.12
N ILE A 80 15.14 -3.78 -10.67
CA ILE A 80 15.97 -2.57 -10.88
C ILE A 80 17.37 -2.74 -10.28
N VAL A 81 17.47 -3.31 -9.07
CA VAL A 81 18.76 -3.56 -8.43
C VAL A 81 19.59 -4.57 -9.21
N ALA A 82 18.97 -5.64 -9.73
CA ALA A 82 19.66 -6.63 -10.55
C ALA A 82 20.21 -6.02 -11.85
N GLU A 83 19.40 -5.23 -12.57
CA GLU A 83 19.80 -4.56 -13.82
C GLU A 83 20.97 -3.58 -13.63
N GLN A 84 21.08 -2.94 -12.46
CA GLN A 84 22.20 -2.04 -12.12
C GLN A 84 23.50 -2.77 -11.77
N GLN A 85 23.46 -4.06 -11.46
CA GLN A 85 24.66 -4.85 -11.13
C GLN A 85 25.32 -5.49 -12.35
N ASP A 86 24.56 -5.61 -13.45
CA ASP A 86 25.02 -6.16 -14.73
C ASP A 86 25.48 -5.08 -15.74
N SER A 87 25.46 -3.80 -15.34
CA SER A 87 25.89 -2.62 -16.14
C SER A 87 27.20 -2.03 -15.62
#